data_AF-A0A7Y2DWP2-F1
#
_entry.id   AF-A0A7Y2DWP2-F1
#
_cell.length_a   1.000
_cell.length_b   1.000
_cell.length_c   1.000
_cell.angle_alpha   90.00
_cell.angle_beta   90.00
_cell.angle_gamma   90.00
#
_symmetry.space_group_name_H-M   'P 1'
#
loop_
_entity.id
_entity.type
_entity.pdbx_description
1 polymer ?
#
loop_
_entity_poly.entity_id
_entity_poly.type
_entity_poly.pdbx_seq_one_letter_code
_entity_poly.pdbx_strand_id
1 'polypeptide(L)'
;MEISTRENEKLVSAVYERAMKAVHAEESIGKNENIVYQIELLSQEVNSGASFEQYFRWVGKPEVDSILEWLQVLEMPEVDTIVQEAIAVAFPNGVPEDESEYEECTEWNEDQEVRLNRLFERFEKFNGAITNKLGEFILEHGLG
;
A
#
# COMPACT_ATOMS: atom_id res chain seq x y z
N MET A 1 -11.38 -22.04 -10.38
CA MET A 1 -11.47 -22.67 -9.04
C MET A 1 -11.46 -21.52 -8.07
N GLU A 2 -12.52 -21.31 -7.31
CA GLU A 2 -12.63 -20.14 -6.42
C GLU A 2 -11.82 -20.44 -5.16
N ILE A 3 -10.80 -19.62 -4.90
CA ILE A 3 -9.94 -19.74 -3.73
C ILE A 3 -10.60 -18.99 -2.57
N SER A 4 -10.56 -19.57 -1.36
CA SER A 4 -11.11 -18.91 -0.18
C SER A 4 -10.26 -17.71 0.23
N THR A 5 -10.85 -16.71 0.89
CA THR A 5 -10.12 -15.54 1.42
C THR A 5 -8.91 -15.95 2.26
N ARG A 6 -9.03 -17.00 3.08
CA ARG A 6 -7.94 -17.53 3.92
C ARG A 6 -6.78 -18.12 3.11
N GLU A 7 -7.06 -18.70 1.95
CA GLU A 7 -6.03 -19.22 1.06
C GLU A 7 -5.35 -18.07 0.30
N ASN A 8 -6.10 -17.05 -0.11
CA ASN A 8 -5.54 -15.81 -0.67
C ASN A 8 -4.63 -15.12 0.35
N GLU A 9 -5.04 -14.98 1.61
CA GLU A 9 -4.20 -14.45 2.70
C GLU A 9 -2.85 -15.17 2.76
N LYS A 10 -2.85 -16.51 2.75
CA LYS A 10 -1.60 -17.28 2.78
C LYS A 10 -0.71 -17.05 1.56
N LEU A 11 -1.31 -16.98 0.37
CA LEU A 11 -0.57 -16.72 -0.87
C LEU A 11 0.07 -15.33 -0.83
N VAL A 12 -0.71 -14.32 -0.46
CA VAL A 12 -0.26 -12.93 -0.34
C VAL A 12 0.85 -12.84 0.70
N SER A 13 0.67 -13.40 1.90
CA SER A 13 1.70 -13.40 2.94
C SER A 13 2.99 -14.08 2.47
N ALA A 14 2.91 -15.21 1.77
CA ALA A 14 4.10 -15.92 1.30
C ALA A 14 4.92 -15.11 0.29
N VAL A 15 4.24 -14.47 -0.68
CA VAL A 15 4.90 -13.60 -1.67
C VAL A 15 5.45 -12.33 -1.02
N TYR A 16 4.65 -11.70 -0.15
CA TYR A 16 5.05 -10.52 0.62
C TYR A 16 6.29 -10.78 1.48
N GLU A 17 6.30 -11.84 2.27
CA GLU A 17 7.43 -12.18 3.13
C GLU A 17 8.71 -12.47 2.33
N ARG A 18 8.58 -13.09 1.15
CA ARG A 18 9.72 -13.33 0.25
C ARG A 18 10.25 -12.01 -0.30
N ALA A 19 9.36 -11.15 -0.79
CA ALA A 19 9.74 -9.84 -1.34
C ALA A 19 10.36 -8.93 -0.27
N MET A 20 9.77 -8.87 0.93
CA MET A 20 10.30 -8.11 2.06
C MET A 20 11.71 -8.54 2.45
N LYS A 21 12.00 -9.86 2.47
CA LYS A 21 13.35 -10.38 2.74
C LYS A 21 14.36 -9.94 1.68
N ALA A 22 13.97 -9.97 0.40
CA ALA A 22 14.83 -9.51 -0.68
C ALA A 22 15.10 -8.00 -0.59
N VAL A 23 14.07 -7.19 -0.35
CA VAL A 23 14.21 -5.73 -0.16
C VAL A 23 15.14 -5.41 1.02
N HIS A 24 14.96 -6.06 2.17
CA HIS A 24 15.87 -5.89 3.32
C HIS A 24 17.30 -6.37 3.07
N ALA A 25 17.50 -7.27 2.12
CA ALA A 25 18.82 -7.73 1.68
C ALA A 25 19.40 -6.87 0.54
N GLU A 26 18.74 -5.77 0.17
CA GLU A 26 19.08 -4.91 -0.97
C GLU A 26 19.09 -5.67 -2.32
N GLU A 27 18.31 -6.75 -2.41
CA GLU A 27 18.15 -7.55 -3.62
C GLU A 27 17.00 -7.03 -4.48
N SER A 28 17.14 -7.16 -5.80
CA SER A 28 16.08 -6.81 -6.74
C SER A 28 14.94 -7.81 -6.70
N ILE A 29 13.71 -7.31 -6.59
CA ILE A 29 12.48 -8.11 -6.77
C ILE A 29 11.86 -7.88 -8.14
N GLY A 30 11.13 -8.88 -8.66
CA GLY A 30 10.45 -8.77 -9.94
C GLY A 30 9.30 -7.76 -9.89
N LYS A 31 8.92 -7.17 -11.04
CA LYS A 31 7.84 -6.16 -11.12
C LYS A 31 6.53 -6.63 -10.46
N ASN A 32 6.09 -7.86 -10.74
CA ASN A 32 4.84 -8.39 -10.20
C ASN A 32 4.93 -8.68 -8.69
N GLU A 33 6.10 -9.12 -8.21
CA GLU A 33 6.35 -9.26 -6.78
C GLU A 33 6.36 -7.90 -6.07
N ASN A 34 6.92 -6.87 -6.73
CA ASN A 34 6.89 -5.51 -6.22
C ASN A 34 5.46 -4.95 -6.09
N ILE A 35 4.56 -5.25 -7.03
CA ILE A 35 3.14 -4.86 -6.92
C ILE A 35 2.51 -5.48 -5.66
N VAL A 36 2.69 -6.79 -5.46
CA VAL A 36 2.16 -7.48 -4.27
C VAL A 36 2.77 -6.89 -3.00
N TYR A 37 4.10 -6.68 -3.00
CA TYR A 37 4.82 -6.11 -1.88
C TYR A 37 4.29 -4.72 -1.48
N GLN A 38 4.20 -3.80 -2.43
CA GLN A 38 3.81 -2.41 -2.17
C GLN A 38 2.35 -2.28 -1.71
N ILE A 39 1.44 -3.05 -2.31
CA ILE A 39 0.02 -3.00 -1.98
C ILE A 39 -0.25 -3.67 -0.63
N GLU A 40 0.44 -4.77 -0.32
CA GLU A 40 0.34 -5.40 0.99
C GLU A 40 1.01 -4.55 2.08
N LEU A 41 2.14 -3.89 1.79
CA LEU A 41 2.77 -2.93 2.71
C LEU A 41 1.82 -1.76 3.03
N LEU A 42 1.20 -1.17 2.01
CA LEU A 42 0.15 -0.15 2.19
C LEU A 42 -0.95 -0.67 3.13
N SER A 43 -1.47 -1.86 2.85
CA SER A 43 -2.52 -2.47 3.65
C SER A 43 -2.09 -2.66 5.11
N GLN A 44 -0.91 -3.25 5.35
CA GLN A 44 -0.43 -3.53 6.70
C GLN A 44 -0.17 -2.26 7.52
N GLU A 45 0.51 -1.26 6.96
CA GLU A 45 0.83 -0.05 7.69
C GLU A 45 -0.42 0.79 7.98
N VAL A 46 -1.32 0.93 7.00
CA VAL A 46 -2.59 1.65 7.19
C VAL A 46 -3.44 0.99 8.28
N ASN A 47 -3.52 -0.35 8.30
CA ASN A 47 -4.28 -1.09 9.31
C ASN A 47 -3.59 -1.08 10.69
N SER A 48 -2.26 -1.17 10.74
CA SER A 48 -1.48 -1.16 11.99
C SER A 48 -1.61 0.17 12.73
N GLY A 49 -1.54 1.28 12.00
CA GLY A 49 -1.72 2.62 12.56
C GLY A 49 -3.18 3.05 12.73
N ALA A 50 -4.14 2.28 12.18
CA ALA A 50 -5.52 2.75 11.94
C ALA A 50 -5.57 4.12 11.25
N SER A 51 -4.58 4.38 10.38
CA SER A 51 -4.33 5.68 9.76
C SER A 51 -3.34 5.54 8.61
N PHE A 52 -3.51 6.39 7.59
CA PHE A 52 -2.53 6.53 6.51
C PHE A 52 -1.21 7.16 6.93
N GLU A 53 -1.17 7.84 8.09
CA GLU A 53 0.06 8.41 8.65
C GLU A 53 1.18 7.40 8.77
N GLN A 54 0.84 6.21 9.27
CA GLN A 54 1.79 5.14 9.51
C GLN A 54 2.46 4.71 8.20
N TYR A 55 1.69 4.54 7.12
CA TYR A 55 2.23 4.22 5.81
C TYR A 55 3.18 5.31 5.32
N PHE A 56 2.75 6.57 5.34
CA PHE A 56 3.56 7.68 4.84
C PHE A 56 4.84 7.93 5.65
N ARG A 57 4.92 7.52 6.91
CA ARG A 57 6.17 7.59 7.70
C ARG A 57 7.23 6.55 7.30
N TRP A 58 6.82 5.43 6.69
CA TRP A 58 7.74 4.33 6.35
C TRP A 58 8.17 4.30 4.91
N VAL A 59 7.37 4.85 4.01
CA VAL A 59 7.66 4.85 2.58
C VAL A 59 8.27 6.18 2.14
N GLY A 60 9.03 6.16 1.04
CA GLY A 60 9.53 7.37 0.41
C GLY A 60 8.64 7.81 -0.76
N LYS A 61 9.04 8.91 -1.40
CA LYS A 61 8.39 9.40 -2.61
C LYS A 61 8.24 8.34 -3.72
N PRO A 62 9.26 7.52 -4.06
CA PRO A 62 9.14 6.54 -5.14
C PRO A 62 7.99 5.55 -4.95
N GLU A 63 7.77 5.09 -3.72
CA GLU A 63 6.67 4.21 -3.35
C GLU A 63 5.33 4.93 -3.48
N VAL A 64 5.22 6.16 -2.98
CA VAL A 64 4.00 6.98 -3.08
C VAL A 64 3.64 7.29 -4.53
N ASP A 65 4.61 7.58 -5.39
CA ASP A 65 4.36 7.85 -6.81
C ASP A 65 3.89 6.57 -7.54
N SER A 66 4.46 5.41 -7.17
CA SER A 66 4.17 4.14 -7.84
C SER A 66 2.88 3.47 -7.37
N ILE A 67 2.42 3.73 -6.15
CA ILE A 67 1.28 3.01 -5.55
C ILE A 67 -0.01 3.18 -6.37
N LEU A 68 -0.23 4.36 -6.94
CA LEU A 68 -1.41 4.66 -7.76
C LEU A 68 -1.37 3.87 -9.07
N GLU A 69 -0.18 3.74 -9.69
CA GLU A 69 -0.01 2.90 -10.89
C GLU A 69 -0.30 1.43 -10.57
N TRP A 70 0.12 0.95 -9.41
CA TRP A 70 -0.14 -0.42 -8.98
C TRP A 70 -1.62 -0.68 -8.69
N LEU A 71 -2.33 0.27 -8.09
CA LEU A 71 -3.79 0.16 -7.89
C LEU A 71 -4.56 0.16 -9.21
N GLN A 72 -4.06 0.86 -10.24
CA GLN A 72 -4.62 0.79 -11.59
C GLN A 72 -4.37 -0.57 -12.24
N VAL A 73 -3.16 -1.15 -12.09
CA VAL A 73 -2.86 -2.51 -12.57
C VAL A 73 -3.78 -3.55 -11.92
N LEU A 74 -4.08 -3.37 -10.63
CA LEU A 74 -5.02 -4.21 -9.90
C LEU A 74 -6.49 -3.84 -10.12
N GLU A 75 -6.80 -2.88 -10.99
CA GLU A 75 -8.19 -2.47 -11.30
C GLU A 75 -9.01 -2.17 -10.03
N MET A 76 -8.44 -1.44 -9.07
CA MET A 76 -9.08 -1.11 -7.79
C MET A 76 -9.44 0.39 -7.67
N PRO A 77 -10.40 0.90 -8.47
CA PRO A 77 -10.64 2.34 -8.58
C PRO A 77 -11.13 2.99 -7.27
N GLU A 78 -11.88 2.27 -6.43
CA GLU A 78 -12.33 2.79 -5.14
C GLU A 78 -11.17 2.96 -4.15
N VAL A 79 -10.23 2.01 -4.15
CA VAL A 79 -9.03 2.09 -3.30
C VAL A 79 -8.08 3.15 -3.83
N ASP A 80 -7.87 3.21 -5.14
CA ASP A 80 -7.12 4.28 -5.82
C ASP A 80 -7.65 5.67 -5.42
N THR A 81 -8.96 5.88 -5.45
CA THR A 81 -9.57 7.15 -5.02
C THR A 81 -9.25 7.50 -3.57
N ILE A 82 -9.35 6.54 -2.65
CA ILE A 82 -9.06 6.76 -1.22
C ILE A 82 -7.57 7.10 -1.03
N VAL A 83 -6.68 6.39 -1.70
CA VAL A 83 -5.23 6.60 -1.60
C VAL A 83 -4.84 7.97 -2.18
N GLN A 84 -5.42 8.37 -3.32
CA GLN A 84 -5.25 9.71 -3.88
C GLN A 84 -5.71 10.81 -2.91
N GLU A 85 -6.88 10.64 -2.28
CA GLU A 85 -7.36 11.55 -1.25
C GLU A 85 -6.40 11.61 -0.05
N ALA A 86 -5.85 10.48 0.38
CA ALA A 86 -4.88 10.41 1.49
C ALA A 86 -3.57 11.13 1.16
N ILE A 87 -3.03 10.93 -0.04
CA ILE A 87 -1.84 11.63 -0.52
C ILE A 87 -2.09 13.15 -0.55
N ALA A 88 -3.24 13.59 -1.06
CA ALA A 88 -3.59 15.01 -1.12
C ALA A 88 -3.80 15.63 0.28
N VAL A 89 -4.23 14.85 1.27
CA VAL A 89 -4.31 15.29 2.67
C VAL A 89 -2.92 15.40 3.29
N ALA A 90 -2.10 14.37 3.13
CA ALA A 90 -0.77 14.30 3.73
C ALA A 90 0.18 15.33 3.12
N PHE A 91 0.13 15.51 1.79
CA PHE A 91 1.06 16.31 1.02
C PHE A 91 0.30 17.33 0.13
N PRO A 92 -0.32 18.37 0.74
CA PRO A 92 -1.17 19.32 0.00
C PRO A 92 -0.42 20.14 -1.05
N ASN A 93 0.91 20.24 -0.94
CA ASN A 93 1.78 20.94 -1.89
C ASN A 93 2.54 19.96 -2.83
N GLY A 94 2.17 18.67 -2.83
CA GLY A 94 2.90 17.61 -3.51
C GLY A 94 3.88 16.89 -2.60
N VAL A 95 4.25 15.66 -2.99
CA VAL A 95 5.17 14.80 -2.25
C VAL A 95 6.60 15.33 -2.42
N PRO A 96 7.33 15.65 -1.34
CA PRO A 96 8.69 16.17 -1.41
C PRO A 96 9.65 15.24 -2.16
N GLU A 97 10.55 15.81 -2.96
CA GLU A 97 11.55 15.03 -3.72
C GLU A 97 12.75 14.59 -2.87
N ASP A 98 13.11 15.40 -1.88
CA ASP A 98 14.23 15.13 -0.97
C ASP A 98 13.78 14.33 0.24
N GLU A 99 14.57 13.34 0.64
CA GLU A 99 14.26 12.44 1.76
C GLU A 99 14.17 13.21 3.11
N SER A 100 15.05 14.19 3.32
CA SER A 100 15.02 15.00 4.55
C SER A 100 13.81 15.93 4.58
N GLU A 101 13.43 16.52 3.43
CA GLU A 101 12.18 17.29 3.33
C GLU A 101 10.94 16.41 3.49
N TYR A 102 11.00 15.16 3.01
CA TYR A 102 9.92 14.20 3.16
C TYR A 102 9.68 13.86 4.63
N GLU A 103 10.74 13.51 5.38
CA GLU A 103 10.65 13.23 6.82
C GLU A 103 10.04 14.42 7.59
N GLU A 104 10.48 15.65 7.31
CA GLU A 104 9.93 16.87 7.92
C GLU A 104 8.45 17.11 7.57
N CYS A 105 7.99 16.63 6.41
CA CYS A 105 6.60 16.73 5.97
C CYS A 105 5.68 15.61 6.49
N THR A 106 6.20 14.69 7.30
CA THR A 106 5.39 13.65 7.98
C THR A 106 4.95 14.04 9.40
N GLU A 107 5.10 15.32 9.75
CA GLU A 107 4.45 15.94 10.91
C GLU A 107 3.15 16.63 10.47
N TRP A 108 2.03 15.92 10.60
CA TRP A 108 0.71 16.43 10.24
C TRP A 108 0.07 17.23 11.38
N ASN A 109 -0.74 18.22 11.03
CA ASN A 109 -1.56 18.91 12.03
C ASN A 109 -2.83 18.09 12.37
N GLU A 110 -3.50 18.47 13.46
CA GLU A 110 -4.70 17.80 13.96
C GLU A 110 -5.81 17.62 12.90
N ASP A 111 -6.02 18.63 12.04
CA ASP A 111 -7.03 18.54 10.97
C ASP A 111 -6.66 17.50 9.90
N GLN A 112 -5.37 17.37 9.57
CA GLN A 112 -4.87 16.36 8.65
C GLN A 112 -4.97 14.96 9.25
N GLU A 113 -4.54 14.77 10.51
CA GLU A 113 -4.64 13.49 11.23
C GLU A 113 -6.09 12.98 11.27
N VAL A 114 -7.05 13.84 11.62
CA VAL A 114 -8.48 13.50 11.63
C VAL A 114 -8.96 13.05 10.24
N ARG A 115 -8.49 13.68 9.17
CA ARG A 115 -8.86 13.32 7.80
C ARG A 115 -8.22 12.00 7.37
N LEU A 116 -6.96 11.76 7.69
CA LEU A 116 -6.26 10.51 7.40
C LEU A 116 -6.91 9.33 8.13
N ASN A 117 -7.30 9.51 9.39
CA ASN A 117 -8.05 8.52 10.17
C ASN A 117 -9.42 8.20 9.54
N ARG A 118 -10.16 9.21 9.06
CA ARG A 118 -11.45 8.98 8.36
C ARG A 118 -11.29 8.25 7.03
N LEU A 119 -10.16 8.47 6.35
CA LEU A 119 -9.84 7.74 5.12
C LEU A 119 -9.51 6.28 5.42
N PHE A 120 -8.86 5.98 6.53
CA PHE A 120 -8.67 4.61 7.01
C PHE A 120 -10.01 3.88 7.20
N GLU A 121 -11.00 4.47 7.86
CA GLU A 121 -12.33 3.85 8.03
C GLU A 121 -13.03 3.51 6.69
N ARG A 122 -12.69 4.23 5.61
CA ARG A 122 -13.15 3.91 4.26
C ARG A 122 -12.32 2.80 3.64
N PHE A 123 -11.00 2.86 3.80
CA PHE A 123 -10.03 1.91 3.26
C PHE A 123 -10.24 0.50 3.82
N GLU A 124 -10.40 0.35 5.14
CA GLU A 124 -10.48 -0.97 5.80
C GLU A 124 -11.62 -1.86 5.28
N LYS A 125 -12.69 -1.24 4.75
CA LYS A 125 -13.82 -1.95 4.14
C LYS A 125 -13.42 -2.75 2.90
N PHE A 126 -12.28 -2.41 2.31
CA PHE A 126 -11.73 -3.06 1.12
C PHE A 126 -10.63 -4.07 1.45
N ASN A 127 -10.23 -4.27 2.72
CA ASN A 127 -9.16 -5.21 3.09
C ASN A 127 -9.35 -6.59 2.44
N GLY A 128 -10.54 -7.18 2.57
CA GLY A 128 -10.83 -8.48 1.96
C GLY A 128 -10.82 -8.46 0.43
N ALA A 129 -11.24 -7.36 -0.20
CA ALA A 129 -11.19 -7.21 -1.65
C ALA A 129 -9.75 -7.06 -2.15
N ILE A 130 -8.91 -6.31 -1.43
CA ILE A 130 -7.47 -6.16 -1.71
C ILE A 130 -6.79 -7.52 -1.63
N THR A 131 -6.97 -8.27 -0.54
CA THR A 131 -6.38 -9.61 -0.40
C THR A 131 -6.82 -10.56 -1.52
N ASN A 132 -8.10 -10.54 -1.88
CA ASN A 132 -8.60 -11.39 -2.97
C ASN A 132 -7.99 -11.00 -4.32
N LYS A 133 -7.93 -9.71 -4.65
CA LYS A 133 -7.36 -9.23 -5.92
C LYS A 133 -5.86 -9.50 -6.02
N LEU A 134 -5.13 -9.37 -4.91
CA LEU A 134 -3.71 -9.78 -4.84
C LEU A 134 -3.56 -11.30 -5.01
N GLY A 135 -4.42 -12.10 -4.38
CA GLY A 135 -4.44 -13.56 -4.56
C GLY A 135 -4.66 -13.97 -6.01
N GLU A 136 -5.64 -13.37 -6.69
CA GLU A 136 -5.90 -13.56 -8.13
C GLU A 136 -4.66 -13.19 -8.96
N PHE A 137 -4.10 -12.00 -8.72
CA PHE A 137 -2.92 -11.51 -9.43
C PHE A 137 -1.70 -12.43 -9.28
N ILE A 138 -1.46 -12.97 -8.08
CA ILE A 138 -0.38 -13.93 -7.78
C ILE A 138 -0.52 -15.20 -8.64
N LEU A 139 -1.74 -15.73 -8.77
CA LEU A 139 -2.00 -16.94 -9.54
C LEU A 139 -1.85 -16.71 -11.04
N GLU A 140 -2.38 -15.58 -11.53
CA GLU A 140 -2.28 -15.19 -12.94
C GLU A 140 -0.83 -15.06 -13.41
N HIS A 141 0.06 -14.61 -12.51
CA HIS A 141 1.47 -14.35 -12.81
C HIS A 141 2.43 -15.44 -12.29
N GLY A 142 1.90 -16.53 -11.70
CA GLY A 142 2.71 -17.67 -11.24
C GLY A 142 3.72 -17.33 -10.13
N LEU A 143 3.33 -16.47 -9.18
CA LEU A 143 4.20 -16.03 -8.07
C LEU A 143 4.12 -16.93 -6.82
N GLY A 144 3.13 -17.82 -6.77
CA GLY A 144 2.82 -18.72 -5.64
C GLY A 144 3.60 -20.02 -5.62
#